data_AF-A0A2I0PTJ7-F1
#
_entry.id   AF-A0A2I0PTJ7-F1
#
_cell.length_a   1.000
_cell.length_b   1.000
_cell.length_c   1.000
_cell.angle_alpha   90.00
_cell.angle_beta   90.00
_cell.angle_gamma   90.00
#
_symmetry.space_group_name_H-M   'P 1'
#
loop_
_entity.id
_entity.type
_entity.pdbx_description
1 polymer ?
#
loop_
_entity_poly.entity_id
_entity_poly.type
_entity_poly.pdbx_seq_one_letter_code
_entity_poly.pdbx_strand_id
1 'polypeptide(L)'
;MTNNAEKSNPSDIGGWSTGTKVLVGIIAVVAVVSILAVITLTVAVIDSQTGTSFPYSTSYRVSLPDGQPVAIGTTSILVLTMPDGVDVSVDGTKETLTVGQERVINPRYARITALGIPLMDTDFQITLKYLGPSGSNALFDMTVRTSKQVPEMVISKLIPPSMGAQPI
;
A
#
# COMPACT_ATOMS: atom_id res chain seq x y z
N MET A 1 43.73 -67.82 18.52
CA MET A 1 43.69 -67.34 17.14
C MET A 1 42.35 -67.73 16.54
N THR A 2 41.43 -66.77 16.39
CA THR A 2 40.30 -66.85 15.46
C THR A 2 39.86 -65.41 15.19
N ASN A 3 39.98 -65.01 13.92
CA ASN A 3 39.54 -63.74 13.37
C ASN A 3 38.03 -63.58 13.52
N ASN A 4 37.55 -62.35 13.69
CA ASN A 4 36.32 -61.90 13.04
C ASN A 4 36.47 -60.41 12.70
N ALA A 5 36.61 -60.15 11.40
CA ALA A 5 36.35 -58.85 10.82
C ALA A 5 34.83 -58.70 10.69
N GLU A 6 34.25 -57.68 11.32
CA GLU A 6 32.87 -57.30 11.05
C GLU A 6 32.80 -55.87 10.50
N LYS A 7 32.80 -55.85 9.16
CA LYS A 7 31.96 -55.05 8.27
C LYS A 7 31.36 -53.75 8.82
N SER A 8 31.78 -52.66 8.17
CA SER A 8 31.09 -51.37 8.12
C SER A 8 29.59 -51.48 7.84
N ASN A 9 28.76 -50.71 8.55
CA ASN A 9 27.46 -50.28 8.04
C ASN A 9 27.43 -48.74 7.95
N PRO A 10 26.96 -48.19 6.81
CA PRO A 10 27.00 -46.77 6.51
C PRO A 10 25.86 -46.02 7.22
N SER A 11 26.17 -44.79 7.62
CA SER A 11 25.27 -43.67 7.90
C SER A 11 23.76 -43.91 7.67
N ASP A 12 23.03 -44.20 8.74
CA ASP A 12 21.59 -43.95 8.80
C ASP A 12 21.37 -42.43 8.85
N ILE A 13 21.20 -41.83 7.66
CA ILE A 13 20.56 -40.52 7.55
C ILE A 13 19.11 -40.74 7.96
N GLY A 14 18.82 -40.49 9.25
CA GLY A 14 17.52 -40.68 9.87
C GLY A 14 16.41 -40.08 9.01
N GLY A 15 15.65 -40.96 8.35
CA GLY A 15 14.56 -40.58 7.47
C GLY A 15 13.49 -39.83 8.26
N TRP A 16 13.15 -38.62 7.80
CA TRP A 16 12.14 -37.79 8.45
C TRP A 16 10.82 -38.58 8.56
N SER A 17 10.27 -38.64 9.77
CA SER A 17 9.01 -39.35 10.03
C SER A 17 7.90 -38.81 9.12
N THR A 18 6.96 -39.67 8.71
CA THR A 18 5.82 -39.28 7.87
C THR A 18 5.05 -38.11 8.47
N GLY A 19 4.92 -38.05 9.80
CA GLY A 19 4.29 -36.92 10.51
C GLY A 19 5.03 -35.59 10.32
N THR A 20 6.37 -35.60 10.33
CA THR A 20 7.16 -34.39 10.12
C THR A 20 7.12 -33.93 8.66
N LYS A 21 7.09 -34.86 7.70
CA LYS A 21 6.91 -34.52 6.27
C LYS A 21 5.56 -33.87 6.00
N VAL A 22 4.49 -34.38 6.62
CA VAL A 22 3.14 -33.81 6.51
C VAL A 22 3.10 -32.42 7.15
N LEU A 23 3.67 -32.24 8.34
CA LEU A 23 3.71 -30.93 9.01
C LEU A 23 4.48 -29.89 8.18
N VAL A 24 5.66 -30.25 7.67
CA VAL A 24 6.46 -29.37 6.80
C VAL A 24 5.72 -29.07 5.49
N GLY A 25 5.02 -30.05 4.92
CA GLY A 25 4.16 -29.85 3.76
C GLY A 25 3.03 -28.84 4.02
N ILE A 26 2.35 -28.94 5.17
CA ILE A 26 1.31 -27.99 5.56
C ILE A 26 1.89 -26.58 5.73
N ILE A 27 3.02 -26.45 6.43
CA ILE A 27 3.68 -25.15 6.63
C ILE A 27 4.10 -24.55 5.28
N ALA A 28 4.66 -25.35 4.38
CA ALA A 28 5.04 -24.90 3.05
C ALA A 28 3.83 -24.42 2.23
N VAL A 29 2.71 -25.15 2.28
CA VAL A 29 1.46 -24.74 1.62
C VAL A 29 0.93 -23.43 2.20
N VAL A 30 0.88 -23.29 3.54
CA VAL A 30 0.45 -22.05 4.19
C VAL A 30 1.35 -20.89 3.77
N ALA A 31 2.67 -21.09 3.76
CA ALA A 31 3.62 -20.07 3.32
C ALA A 31 3.37 -19.63 1.86
N VAL A 32 3.16 -20.59 0.95
CA VAL A 32 2.85 -20.30 -0.45
C VAL A 32 1.54 -19.52 -0.58
N VAL A 33 0.48 -19.92 0.13
CA VAL A 33 -0.81 -19.22 0.12
C VAL A 33 -0.67 -17.80 0.67
N SER A 34 0.06 -17.60 1.77
CA SER A 34 0.32 -16.28 2.33
C SER A 34 1.08 -15.38 1.36
N ILE A 35 2.09 -15.90 0.65
CA ILE A 35 2.83 -15.15 -0.37
C ILE A 35 1.89 -14.75 -1.52
N LEU A 36 1.08 -15.68 -2.02
CA LEU A 36 0.11 -15.39 -3.10
C LEU A 36 -0.93 -14.34 -2.68
N ALA A 37 -1.39 -14.36 -1.43
CA ALA A 37 -2.32 -13.37 -0.91
C ALA A 37 -1.73 -11.94 -0.92
N VAL A 38 -0.44 -11.79 -0.57
CA VAL A 38 0.25 -10.48 -0.59
C VAL A 38 0.42 -9.97 -2.03
N ILE A 39 0.76 -10.86 -2.95
CA ILE A 39 0.97 -10.53 -4.38
C ILE A 39 -0.36 -10.11 -5.04
N THR A 40 -1.46 -10.78 -4.70
CA THR A 40 -2.80 -10.53 -5.29
C THR A 40 -3.62 -9.47 -4.55
N LEU A 41 -3.04 -8.83 -3.52
CA LEU A 41 -3.73 -7.80 -2.75
C LEU A 41 -4.02 -6.58 -3.63
N THR A 42 -5.31 -6.28 -3.79
CA THR A 42 -5.84 -5.13 -4.53
C THR A 42 -6.63 -4.20 -3.61
N VAL A 43 -6.58 -2.90 -3.88
CA VAL A 43 -7.34 -1.86 -3.17
C VAL A 43 -8.18 -1.12 -4.20
N ALA A 44 -9.50 -1.19 -4.06
CA ALA A 44 -10.44 -0.49 -4.93
C ALA A 44 -11.10 0.67 -4.17
N VAL A 45 -11.21 1.83 -4.82
CA VAL A 45 -11.82 3.04 -4.26
C VAL A 45 -13.22 3.25 -4.84
N ILE A 46 -14.22 3.52 -4.00
CA ILE A 46 -15.65 3.71 -4.30
C ILE A 46 -16.15 4.94 -3.50
N ASP A 47 -17.35 5.46 -3.75
CA ASP A 47 -17.91 6.57 -2.97
C ASP A 47 -18.17 6.21 -1.50
N SER A 48 -17.85 7.14 -0.58
CA SER A 48 -17.95 6.94 0.88
C SER A 48 -19.38 7.09 1.42
N GLN A 49 -19.68 6.42 2.54
CA GLN A 49 -20.85 6.74 3.35
C GLN A 49 -20.60 8.02 4.19
N THR A 50 -21.60 8.89 4.30
CA THR A 50 -21.51 10.14 5.08
C THR A 50 -21.49 9.88 6.59
N GLY A 51 -20.64 10.61 7.33
CA GLY A 51 -20.64 10.63 8.81
C GLY A 51 -19.51 9.85 9.51
N THR A 52 -18.55 9.31 8.77
CA THR A 52 -17.45 8.51 9.35
C THR A 52 -16.36 9.39 10.00
N SER A 53 -15.92 9.02 11.21
CA SER A 53 -14.71 9.59 11.84
C SER A 53 -13.45 8.96 11.24
N PHE A 54 -12.37 9.73 11.11
CA PHE A 54 -11.08 9.28 10.57
C PHE A 54 -9.95 9.39 11.61
N PRO A 55 -9.94 8.53 12.65
CA PRO A 55 -9.02 8.67 13.78
C PRO A 55 -7.59 8.18 13.48
N TYR A 56 -7.38 7.42 12.41
CA TYR A 56 -6.07 6.90 12.03
C TYR A 56 -5.51 7.74 10.88
N SER A 57 -4.21 8.05 10.91
CA SER A 57 -3.56 8.81 9.84
C SER A 57 -2.15 8.31 9.54
N THR A 58 -1.77 8.36 8.28
CA THR A 58 -0.40 8.13 7.83
C THR A 58 -0.01 9.23 6.86
N SER A 59 1.19 9.77 7.00
CA SER A 59 1.67 10.89 6.20
C SER A 59 2.83 10.46 5.30
N TYR A 60 2.84 10.99 4.09
CA TYR A 60 3.82 10.71 3.06
C TYR A 60 4.24 12.01 2.39
N ARG A 61 5.52 12.13 2.06
CA ARG A 61 6.00 13.10 1.08
C ARG A 61 5.79 12.54 -0.32
N VAL A 62 5.11 13.31 -1.17
CA VAL A 62 4.80 12.93 -2.55
C VAL A 62 5.17 14.05 -3.51
N SER A 63 5.57 13.66 -4.72
CA SER A 63 5.89 14.57 -5.81
C SER A 63 4.88 14.34 -6.94
N LEU A 64 4.01 15.31 -7.20
CA LEU A 64 3.06 15.23 -8.30
C LEU A 64 3.68 15.81 -9.58
N PRO A 65 3.64 15.10 -10.71
CA PRO A 65 4.15 15.59 -11.98
C PRO A 65 3.31 16.76 -12.49
N ASP A 66 3.99 17.80 -12.95
CA ASP A 66 3.33 18.99 -13.46
C ASP A 66 2.65 18.73 -14.82
N GLY A 67 1.41 19.18 -14.97
CA GLY A 67 0.64 19.03 -16.21
C GLY A 67 0.19 17.61 -16.53
N GLN A 68 0.43 16.64 -15.66
CA GLN A 68 0.05 15.24 -15.86
C GLN A 68 -0.96 14.77 -14.82
N PRO A 69 -2.13 14.23 -15.21
CA PRO A 69 -3.08 13.70 -14.25
C PRO A 69 -2.55 12.41 -13.62
N VAL A 70 -2.69 12.30 -12.30
CA VAL A 70 -2.37 11.12 -11.52
C VAL A 70 -3.64 10.59 -10.86
N ALA A 71 -3.90 9.30 -10.99
CA ALA A 71 -5.10 8.66 -10.45
C ALA A 71 -4.81 7.96 -9.12
N ILE A 72 -5.54 8.33 -8.06
CA ILE A 72 -5.60 7.58 -6.79
C ILE A 72 -6.94 6.86 -6.74
N GLY A 73 -6.95 5.57 -7.07
CA GLY A 73 -8.19 4.82 -7.25
C GLY A 73 -9.06 5.43 -8.35
N THR A 74 -10.25 5.91 -8.00
CA THR A 74 -11.17 6.59 -8.92
C THR A 74 -11.01 8.12 -8.95
N THR A 75 -10.17 8.68 -8.07
CA THR A 75 -9.93 10.12 -7.98
C THR A 75 -8.79 10.53 -8.92
N SER A 76 -9.03 11.52 -9.77
CA SER A 76 -8.01 12.09 -10.67
C SER A 76 -7.50 13.41 -10.14
N ILE A 77 -6.19 13.52 -9.97
CA ILE A 77 -5.50 14.70 -9.44
C ILE A 77 -4.58 15.23 -10.55
N LEU A 78 -4.84 16.46 -11.00
CA LEU A 78 -3.98 17.18 -11.93
C LEU A 78 -3.39 18.38 -11.22
N VAL A 79 -2.09 18.56 -11.36
CA VAL A 79 -1.35 19.67 -10.76
C VAL A 79 -0.75 20.54 -11.85
N LEU A 80 -0.89 21.86 -11.71
CA LEU A 80 -0.32 22.87 -12.59
C LEU A 80 0.45 23.90 -11.77
N THR A 81 1.76 23.92 -11.91
CA THR A 81 2.66 24.82 -11.19
C THR A 81 2.59 26.22 -11.81
N MET A 82 2.42 27.23 -10.97
CA MET A 82 2.33 28.62 -11.36
C MET A 82 3.40 29.45 -10.64
N PRO A 83 3.69 30.70 -11.08
CA PRO A 83 4.71 31.53 -10.45
C PRO A 83 4.48 31.82 -8.95
N ASP A 84 3.21 31.87 -8.53
CA ASP A 84 2.75 32.26 -7.19
C ASP A 84 2.16 31.10 -6.38
N GLY A 85 2.07 29.89 -6.95
CA GLY A 85 1.45 28.77 -6.29
C GLY A 85 1.29 27.55 -7.19
N VAL A 86 0.26 26.76 -6.91
CA VAL A 86 -0.06 25.57 -7.65
C VAL A 86 -1.57 25.41 -7.79
N ASP A 87 -2.04 25.21 -9.01
CA ASP A 87 -3.41 24.84 -9.29
C ASP A 87 -3.56 23.34 -9.15
N VAL A 88 -4.40 22.91 -8.21
CA VAL A 88 -4.73 21.50 -7.98
C VAL A 88 -6.17 21.26 -8.42
N SER A 89 -6.33 20.42 -9.43
CA SER A 89 -7.62 19.95 -9.92
C SER A 89 -7.87 18.54 -9.41
N VAL A 90 -8.90 18.37 -8.58
CA VAL A 90 -9.34 17.06 -8.06
C VAL A 90 -10.72 16.76 -8.63
N ASP A 91 -10.83 15.69 -9.43
CA ASP A 91 -12.06 15.29 -10.13
C ASP A 91 -12.72 16.45 -10.91
N GLY A 92 -11.90 17.33 -11.48
CA GLY A 92 -12.33 18.52 -12.22
C GLY A 92 -12.61 19.76 -11.37
N THR A 93 -12.59 19.66 -10.04
CA THR A 93 -12.69 20.81 -9.14
C THR A 93 -11.31 21.42 -8.92
N LYS A 94 -11.11 22.63 -9.42
CA LYS A 94 -9.85 23.37 -9.32
C LYS A 94 -9.78 24.20 -8.04
N GLU A 95 -8.62 24.20 -7.42
CA GLU A 95 -8.29 25.05 -6.28
C GLU A 95 -6.81 25.47 -6.36
N THR A 96 -6.54 26.76 -6.20
CA THR A 96 -5.18 27.29 -6.17
C THR A 96 -4.65 27.23 -4.75
N LEU A 97 -3.47 26.64 -4.57
CA LEU A 97 -2.77 26.53 -3.29
C LEU A 97 -1.47 27.33 -3.34
N THR A 98 -1.21 28.06 -2.28
CA THR A 98 0.10 28.64 -1.96
C THR A 98 0.85 27.73 -0.99
N VAL A 99 2.16 27.93 -0.85
CA VAL A 99 2.99 27.07 0.01
C VAL A 99 2.46 27.07 1.45
N GLY A 100 2.27 25.88 1.99
CA GLY A 100 1.71 25.65 3.32
C GLY A 100 0.19 25.46 3.35
N GLN A 101 -0.53 25.76 2.26
CA GLN A 101 -1.98 25.54 2.18
C GLN A 101 -2.31 24.07 1.91
N GLU A 102 -3.50 23.67 2.37
CA GLU A 102 -3.98 22.31 2.31
C GLU A 102 -5.23 22.21 1.45
N ARG A 103 -5.26 21.19 0.58
CA ARG A 103 -6.45 20.75 -0.13
C ARG A 103 -6.94 19.45 0.49
N VAL A 104 -8.16 19.48 1.02
CA VAL A 104 -8.85 18.26 1.45
C VAL A 104 -9.61 17.67 0.27
N ILE A 105 -9.34 16.40 -0.02
CA ILE A 105 -10.07 15.60 -1.01
C ILE A 105 -11.26 14.96 -0.29
N ASN A 106 -12.41 14.92 -0.95
CA ASN A 106 -13.61 14.30 -0.39
C ASN A 106 -13.34 12.85 0.03
N PRO A 107 -13.92 12.39 1.14
CA PRO A 107 -13.76 11.01 1.57
C PRO A 107 -14.20 10.02 0.49
N ARG A 108 -13.51 8.88 0.47
CA ARG A 108 -13.80 7.75 -0.42
C ARG A 108 -13.78 6.46 0.37
N TYR A 109 -14.52 5.46 -0.07
CA TYR A 109 -14.52 4.11 0.47
C TYR A 109 -13.45 3.27 -0.22
N ALA A 110 -12.61 2.57 0.53
CA ALA A 110 -11.66 1.59 0.03
C ALA A 110 -12.08 0.17 0.43
N ARG A 111 -12.16 -0.73 -0.56
CA ARG A 111 -12.29 -2.18 -0.33
C ARG A 111 -10.98 -2.87 -0.66
N ILE A 112 -10.48 -3.61 0.32
CA ILE A 112 -9.24 -4.37 0.23
C ILE A 112 -9.58 -5.83 0.03
N THR A 113 -9.08 -6.41 -1.07
CA THR A 113 -9.31 -7.83 -1.41
C THR A 113 -7.99 -8.54 -1.66
N ALA A 114 -7.90 -9.81 -1.28
CA ALA A 114 -6.80 -10.69 -1.64
C ALA A 114 -7.38 -11.99 -2.18
N LEU A 115 -6.81 -12.51 -3.27
CA LEU A 115 -7.34 -13.70 -3.96
C LEU A 115 -8.84 -13.57 -4.34
N GLY A 116 -9.32 -12.35 -4.60
CA GLY A 116 -10.73 -12.07 -4.88
C GLY A 116 -11.66 -12.12 -3.65
N ILE A 117 -11.13 -12.39 -2.46
CA ILE A 117 -11.88 -12.42 -1.20
C ILE A 117 -11.73 -11.05 -0.50
N PRO A 118 -12.84 -10.40 -0.09
CA PRO A 118 -12.76 -9.17 0.69
C PRO A 118 -12.15 -9.45 2.05
N LEU A 119 -11.04 -8.77 2.34
CA LEU A 119 -10.36 -8.88 3.63
C LEU A 119 -10.81 -7.78 4.58
N MET A 120 -10.97 -6.56 4.07
CA MET A 120 -11.29 -5.39 4.88
C MET A 120 -11.90 -4.29 4.00
N ASP A 121 -12.66 -3.41 4.64
CA ASP A 121 -13.11 -2.15 4.08
C ASP A 121 -12.87 -0.99 5.04
N THR A 122 -12.56 0.18 4.49
CA THR A 122 -12.37 1.42 5.26
C THR A 122 -12.84 2.59 4.44
N ASP A 123 -13.30 3.66 5.09
CA ASP A 123 -13.32 4.97 4.44
C ASP A 123 -11.94 5.61 4.60
N PHE A 124 -11.55 6.45 3.66
CA PHE A 124 -10.35 7.25 3.73
C PHE A 124 -10.59 8.67 3.23
N GLN A 125 -9.80 9.61 3.77
CA GLN A 125 -9.76 11.01 3.35
C GLN A 125 -8.31 11.38 3.10
N ILE A 126 -8.06 12.10 2.01
CA ILE A 126 -6.71 12.56 1.66
C ILE A 126 -6.65 14.07 1.87
N THR A 127 -5.59 14.52 2.53
CA THR A 127 -5.23 15.93 2.62
C THR A 127 -3.88 16.15 1.96
N LEU A 128 -3.80 17.09 1.03
CA LEU A 128 -2.57 17.47 0.34
C LEU A 128 -2.12 18.84 0.81
N LYS A 129 -0.97 18.91 1.47
CA LYS A 129 -0.35 20.19 1.85
C LYS A 129 0.73 20.55 0.86
N TYR A 130 0.60 21.68 0.17
CA TYR A 130 1.59 22.11 -0.80
C TYR A 130 2.87 22.59 -0.11
N LEU A 131 4.02 22.07 -0.53
CA LEU A 131 5.33 22.44 0.02
C LEU A 131 6.15 23.33 -0.91
N GLY A 132 5.75 23.47 -2.16
CA GLY A 132 6.50 24.22 -3.17
C GLY A 132 6.91 23.34 -4.38
N PRO A 133 7.59 23.95 -5.36
CA PRO A 133 8.09 23.23 -6.51
C PRO A 133 9.28 22.33 -6.14
N SER A 134 9.42 21.22 -6.85
CA SER A 134 10.53 20.28 -6.78
C SER A 134 10.95 19.87 -8.20
N GLY A 135 11.86 20.66 -8.79
CA GLY A 135 12.25 20.48 -10.19
C GLY A 135 11.09 20.80 -11.13
N SER A 136 10.70 19.84 -11.99
CA SER A 136 9.53 19.93 -12.87
C SER A 136 8.23 19.45 -12.24
N ASN A 137 8.23 19.18 -10.93
CA ASN A 137 7.10 18.62 -10.19
C ASN A 137 6.70 19.54 -9.05
N ALA A 138 5.53 19.30 -8.46
CA ALA A 138 5.09 19.97 -7.25
C ALA A 138 5.18 19.01 -6.06
N LEU A 139 5.74 19.49 -4.95
CA LEU A 139 5.96 18.70 -3.75
C LEU A 139 4.81 18.91 -2.76
N PHE A 140 4.32 17.81 -2.18
CA PHE A 140 3.25 17.85 -1.19
C PHE A 140 3.56 16.92 -0.02
N ASP A 141 3.14 17.32 1.17
CA ASP A 141 2.92 16.38 2.26
C ASP A 141 1.47 15.89 2.17
N MET A 142 1.30 14.61 1.88
CA MET A 142 0.02 13.94 1.76
C MET A 142 -0.29 13.18 3.05
N THR A 143 -1.41 13.51 3.68
CA THR A 143 -1.93 12.75 4.83
C THR A 143 -3.14 11.94 4.41
N VAL A 144 -3.04 10.62 4.56
CA VAL A 144 -4.15 9.69 4.36
C VAL A 144 -4.74 9.39 5.73
N ARG A 145 -6.00 9.76 5.95
CA ARG A 145 -6.74 9.41 7.16
C ARG A 145 -7.72 8.28 6.87
N THR A 146 -7.87 7.32 7.76
CA THR A 146 -8.75 6.16 7.58
C THR A 146 -9.71 5.99 8.76
N SER A 147 -10.89 5.44 8.50
CA SER A 147 -11.88 5.17 9.55
C SER A 147 -11.56 3.93 10.38
N LYS A 148 -10.82 2.98 9.81
CA LYS A 148 -10.29 1.80 10.51
C LYS A 148 -8.76 1.77 10.45
N GLN A 149 -8.15 1.04 11.38
CA GLN A 149 -6.71 0.83 11.34
C GLN A 149 -6.36 -0.04 10.14
N VAL A 150 -5.62 0.53 9.19
CA VAL A 150 -5.17 -0.15 7.98
C VAL A 150 -3.65 -0.30 8.04
N PRO A 151 -3.10 -1.49 7.76
CA PRO A 151 -1.65 -1.67 7.71
C PRO A 151 -1.01 -0.75 6.65
N GLU A 152 0.14 -0.17 6.96
CA GLU A 152 0.82 0.79 6.10
C GLU A 152 1.11 0.23 4.70
N MET A 153 1.49 -1.05 4.60
CA MET A 153 1.71 -1.75 3.32
C MET A 153 0.49 -1.70 2.39
N VAL A 154 -0.72 -1.61 2.94
CA VAL A 154 -1.96 -1.51 2.17
C VAL A 154 -2.19 -0.06 1.75
N ILE A 155 -1.92 0.90 2.64
CA ILE A 155 -2.04 2.34 2.36
C ILE A 155 -1.05 2.74 1.25
N SER A 156 0.18 2.23 1.29
CA SER A 156 1.19 2.53 0.26
C SER A 156 0.77 2.04 -1.13
N LYS A 157 -0.07 1.00 -1.23
CA LYS A 157 -0.63 0.52 -2.51
C LYS A 157 -1.73 1.44 -3.08
N LEU A 158 -2.34 2.28 -2.24
CA LEU A 158 -3.28 3.30 -2.71
C LEU A 158 -2.56 4.40 -3.50
N ILE A 159 -1.30 4.67 -3.14
CA ILE A 159 -0.51 5.75 -3.71
C ILE A 159 0.18 5.26 -4.99
N PRO A 160 -0.06 5.90 -6.14
CA PRO A 160 0.60 5.55 -7.39
C PRO A 160 2.12 5.66 -7.28
N PRO A 161 2.87 4.70 -7.87
CA PRO A 161 4.34 4.77 -7.90
C PRO A 161 4.87 6.06 -8.54
N SER A 162 4.12 6.65 -9.48
CA SER A 162 4.47 7.92 -10.13
C SER A 162 4.58 9.10 -9.17
N MET A 163 4.00 9.01 -7.96
CA MET A 163 4.07 10.06 -6.95
C MET A 163 5.32 9.98 -6.06
N GLY A 164 6.12 8.90 -6.18
CA GLY A 164 7.37 8.74 -5.43
C GLY A 164 7.18 8.85 -3.91
N ALA A 165 6.13 8.23 -3.36
CA ALA A 165 5.75 8.38 -1.96
C ALA A 165 6.84 7.91 -0.99
N GLN A 166 7.19 8.77 -0.03
CA GLN A 166 8.12 8.47 1.06
C GLN A 166 7.46 8.74 2.41
N PRO A 167 7.45 7.78 3.36
CA PRO A 167 6.93 8.01 4.71
C PRO A 167 7.66 9.18 5.40
N ILE A 168 6.94 9.95 6.23
CA ILE A 168 7.48 11.07 7.03
C ILE A 168 7.13 10.97 8.51
#